data_AF-A0A836S2W0-F1
#
_entry.id   AF-A0A836S2W0-F1
#
_cell.length_a   1.000
_cell.length_b   1.000
_cell.length_c   1.000
_cell.angle_alpha   90.00
_cell.angle_beta   90.00
_cell.angle_gamma   90.00
#
_symmetry.space_group_name_H-M   'P 1'
#
loop_
_entity.id
_entity.type
_entity.pdbx_description
1 polymer ?
#
loop_
_entity_poly.entity_id
_entity_poly.type
_entity_poly.pdbx_seq_one_letter_code
_entity_poly.pdbx_strand_id
1 'polypeptide(L)'
;MPGSLDLALKEQALEAGAEIRFGETIQTMPAGGIVAHGPQRADVIAAGYLFDTDMQDGAWAVVSDDLAPKGYAYVLVHAGRGTLASCIFRDFHHEHQYIARCVDFFRQHIYLRMKNKKRFGGVGNSAVHRVTHKGNIIYAGESAGFQDALFGFGMRWAMLSGAQAAEALMNKNTAGYERSLDRRLRKFAQTSEVNRWFYQRLGNDGYRTALRRYKGGEARAWMQRIYRPHWWTPVLYHLLAQKSKKQFLPIHEGCDCTWCKCEGHLV
;
A
#
# COMPACT_ATOMS: atom_id res chain seq x y z
N MET A 1 -3.48 -17.10 11.03
CA MET A 1 -4.50 -18.06 10.54
C MET A 1 -3.75 -19.15 9.82
N PRO A 2 -4.00 -20.44 10.08
CA PRO A 2 -3.38 -21.52 9.30
C PRO A 2 -3.58 -21.28 7.80
N GLY A 3 -2.51 -21.45 7.00
CA GLY A 3 -2.55 -21.24 5.54
C GLY A 3 -2.46 -19.78 5.07
N SER A 4 -2.22 -18.80 5.95
CA SER A 4 -1.94 -17.42 5.52
C SER A 4 -0.49 -17.23 5.06
N LEU A 5 -0.27 -16.34 4.09
CA LEU A 5 1.07 -15.96 3.62
C LEU A 5 2.03 -15.58 4.78
N ASP A 6 1.57 -14.74 5.72
CA ASP A 6 2.41 -14.30 6.84
C ASP A 6 2.84 -15.45 7.75
N LEU A 7 2.00 -16.47 7.90
CA LEU A 7 2.33 -17.66 8.69
C LEU A 7 3.41 -18.49 8.00
N ALA A 8 3.27 -18.70 6.69
CA ALA A 8 4.27 -19.41 5.90
C ALA A 8 5.62 -18.66 5.89
N LEU A 9 5.61 -17.33 5.77
CA LEU A 9 6.82 -16.51 5.84
C LEU A 9 7.47 -16.57 7.24
N LYS A 10 6.66 -16.56 8.31
CA LYS A 10 7.14 -16.74 9.68
C LYS A 10 7.82 -18.10 9.86
N GLU A 11 7.18 -19.17 9.40
CA GLU A 11 7.71 -20.54 9.50
C GLU A 11 9.04 -20.65 8.77
N GLN A 12 9.13 -20.14 7.53
CA GLN A 12 10.38 -20.10 6.76
C GLN A 12 11.49 -19.31 7.48
N ALA A 13 11.15 -18.19 8.12
CA ALA A 13 12.13 -17.40 8.88
C ALA A 13 12.67 -18.18 10.09
N LEU A 14 11.79 -18.87 10.83
CA LEU A 14 12.17 -19.71 11.97
C LEU A 14 13.05 -20.89 11.53
N GLU A 15 12.69 -21.56 10.43
CA GLU A 15 13.49 -22.65 9.83
C GLU A 15 14.87 -22.18 9.38
N ALA A 16 14.98 -20.92 8.91
CA ALA A 16 16.25 -20.28 8.59
C ALA A 16 17.06 -19.83 9.82
N GLY A 17 16.57 -20.09 11.04
CA GLY A 17 17.25 -19.78 12.30
C GLY A 17 17.00 -18.37 12.83
N ALA A 18 16.04 -17.62 12.29
CA ALA A 18 15.67 -16.33 12.86
C ALA A 18 14.95 -16.50 14.21
N GLU A 19 15.27 -15.62 15.16
CA GLU A 19 14.50 -15.48 16.41
C GLU A 19 13.36 -14.48 16.20
N ILE A 20 12.15 -14.82 16.65
CA ILE A 20 10.98 -13.93 16.58
C ILE A 20 10.43 -13.69 17.98
N ARG A 21 10.46 -12.43 18.41
CA ARG A 21 9.94 -11.97 19.71
C ARG A 21 8.62 -11.23 19.54
N PHE A 22 7.52 -11.86 19.94
CA PHE A 22 6.19 -11.23 19.94
C PHE A 22 5.97 -10.42 21.22
N GLY A 23 5.16 -9.36 21.14
CA GLY A 23 4.86 -8.50 22.28
C GLY A 23 5.93 -7.45 22.60
N GLU A 24 7.03 -7.44 21.84
CA GLU A 24 8.10 -6.45 21.96
C GLU A 24 7.98 -5.37 20.88
N THR A 25 8.13 -4.11 21.27
CA THR A 25 8.14 -2.97 20.34
C THR A 25 9.51 -2.32 20.35
N ILE A 26 10.15 -2.26 19.18
CA ILE A 26 11.46 -1.62 19.00
C ILE A 26 11.27 -0.20 18.47
N GLN A 27 11.70 0.79 19.26
CA GLN A 27 11.64 2.20 18.89
C GLN A 27 13.00 2.78 18.44
N THR A 28 14.10 2.10 18.78
CA THR A 28 15.47 2.51 18.44
C THR A 28 16.29 1.31 17.99
N MET A 29 17.27 1.53 17.10
CA MET A 29 18.17 0.51 16.57
C MET A 29 19.61 1.04 16.52
N PRO A 30 20.31 1.18 17.66
CA PRO A 30 21.66 1.75 17.72
C PRO A 30 22.69 0.92 16.93
N ALA A 31 22.51 -0.39 16.86
CA ALA A 31 23.35 -1.29 16.05
C ALA A 31 23.00 -1.26 14.55
N GLY A 32 21.95 -0.54 14.14
CA GLY A 32 21.38 -0.62 12.80
C GLY A 32 20.46 -1.83 12.60
N GLY A 33 19.97 -1.98 11.37
CA GLY A 33 19.09 -3.08 10.97
C GLY A 33 18.02 -2.64 9.97
N ILE A 34 16.94 -3.43 9.85
CA ILE A 34 15.89 -3.20 8.86
C ILE A 34 14.59 -2.81 9.56
N VAL A 35 13.99 -1.70 9.13
CA VAL A 35 12.71 -1.20 9.60
C VAL A 35 11.62 -1.54 8.59
N ALA A 36 10.69 -2.43 8.98
CA ALA A 36 9.59 -2.92 8.16
C ALA A 36 8.23 -2.97 8.92
N HIS A 37 8.07 -2.12 9.93
CA HIS A 37 6.91 -2.05 10.84
C HIS A 37 5.63 -1.43 10.25
N GLY A 38 5.51 -1.37 8.92
CA GLY A 38 4.31 -0.87 8.24
C GLY A 38 4.18 0.67 8.24
N PRO A 39 2.96 1.18 8.04
CA PRO A 39 2.71 2.58 7.76
C PRO A 39 2.74 3.42 9.03
N GLN A 40 3.28 4.64 8.93
CA GLN A 40 3.42 5.60 10.03
C GLN A 40 2.47 6.79 9.91
N ARG A 41 1.72 6.86 8.79
CA ARG A 41 0.68 7.85 8.52
C ARG A 41 -0.52 7.17 7.86
N ALA A 42 -1.70 7.72 8.04
CA ALA A 42 -2.90 7.30 7.33
C ALA A 42 -3.16 8.25 6.13
N ASP A 43 -2.67 7.88 4.94
CA ASP A 43 -3.03 8.56 3.68
C ASP A 43 -4.31 7.98 3.05
N VAL A 44 -4.60 6.72 3.38
CA VAL A 44 -5.76 5.95 2.93
C VAL A 44 -6.23 5.06 4.07
N ILE A 45 -7.54 4.84 4.13
CA ILE A 45 -8.15 3.82 4.97
C ILE A 45 -8.78 2.77 4.08
N ALA A 46 -8.56 1.50 4.40
CA ALA A 46 -9.31 0.39 3.85
C ALA A 46 -10.16 -0.21 4.97
N ALA A 47 -11.47 -0.19 4.81
CA ALA A 47 -12.39 -0.71 5.82
C ALA A 47 -13.49 -1.55 5.17
N GLY A 48 -13.92 -2.60 5.86
CA GLY A 48 -14.95 -3.48 5.32
C GLY A 48 -15.09 -4.78 6.09
N TYR A 49 -15.35 -5.87 5.38
CA TYR A 49 -15.65 -7.17 5.95
C TYR A 49 -14.83 -8.29 5.33
N LEU A 50 -14.34 -9.17 6.19
CA LEU A 50 -13.97 -10.54 5.83
C LEU A 50 -15.20 -11.43 6.07
N PHE A 51 -15.47 -12.38 5.19
CA PHE A 51 -16.66 -13.22 5.30
C PHE A 51 -16.48 -14.59 4.65
N ASP A 52 -17.32 -15.53 5.02
CA ASP A 52 -17.49 -16.80 4.31
C ASP A 52 -18.57 -16.64 3.23
N THR A 53 -18.44 -17.35 2.12
CA THR A 53 -19.40 -17.27 1.02
C THR A 53 -19.45 -18.55 0.20
N ASP A 54 -20.57 -18.76 -0.49
CA ASP A 54 -20.77 -19.79 -1.51
C ASP A 54 -20.78 -19.16 -2.92
N MET A 55 -20.40 -17.89 -3.06
CA MET A 55 -20.15 -17.28 -4.35
C MET A 55 -18.98 -17.97 -5.03
N GLN A 56 -19.03 -18.01 -6.37
CA GLN A 56 -17.88 -18.44 -7.16
C GLN A 56 -16.69 -17.49 -6.94
N ASP A 57 -15.49 -18.02 -7.12
CA ASP A 57 -14.27 -17.23 -7.11
C ASP A 57 -14.34 -16.08 -8.12
N GLY A 58 -13.87 -14.91 -7.71
CA GLY A 58 -13.95 -13.73 -8.56
C GLY A 58 -13.44 -12.46 -7.91
N ALA A 59 -13.23 -11.46 -8.75
CA ALA A 59 -12.80 -10.13 -8.35
C ALA A 59 -13.72 -9.09 -9.01
N TRP A 60 -14.40 -8.31 -8.18
CA TRP A 60 -15.26 -7.22 -8.61
C TRP A 60 -14.76 -5.93 -7.99
N ALA A 61 -14.64 -4.89 -8.79
CA ALA A 61 -14.22 -3.58 -8.34
C ALA A 61 -15.18 -2.52 -8.85
N VAL A 62 -15.38 -1.47 -8.06
CA VAL A 62 -16.18 -0.30 -8.41
C VAL A 62 -15.41 0.97 -8.05
N VAL A 63 -15.52 1.96 -8.92
CA VAL A 63 -14.97 3.30 -8.73
C VAL A 63 -16.14 4.30 -8.70
N SER A 64 -16.37 4.90 -7.53
CA SER A 64 -17.44 5.86 -7.31
C SER A 64 -17.14 6.66 -6.05
N ASP A 65 -17.21 7.98 -6.15
CA ASP A 65 -17.07 8.89 -5.01
C ASP A 65 -18.21 8.74 -3.99
N ASP A 66 -19.36 8.19 -4.40
CA ASP A 66 -20.51 7.94 -3.51
C ASP A 66 -20.32 6.70 -2.64
N LEU A 67 -19.46 5.77 -3.08
CA LEU A 67 -19.15 4.49 -2.44
C LEU A 67 -17.79 4.49 -1.74
N ALA A 68 -16.80 5.15 -2.33
CA ALA A 68 -15.42 5.19 -1.86
C ALA A 68 -14.76 6.51 -2.31
N PRO A 69 -14.92 7.61 -1.55
CA PRO A 69 -14.47 8.94 -1.95
C PRO A 69 -12.99 8.97 -2.35
N LYS A 70 -12.76 9.36 -3.60
CA LYS A 70 -11.43 9.43 -4.23
C LYS A 70 -10.68 8.11 -4.18
N GLY A 71 -11.36 7.00 -4.00
CA GLY A 71 -10.77 5.67 -3.92
C GLY A 71 -11.59 4.68 -4.73
N TYR A 72 -11.77 3.48 -4.22
CA TYR A 72 -12.43 2.40 -4.91
C TYR A 72 -12.96 1.41 -3.87
N ALA A 73 -13.94 0.60 -4.25
CA ALA A 73 -14.41 -0.50 -3.44
C ALA A 73 -14.30 -1.80 -4.23
N TYR A 74 -14.16 -2.91 -3.53
CA TYR A 74 -14.04 -4.21 -4.17
C TYR A 74 -14.69 -5.33 -3.36
N VAL A 75 -14.98 -6.41 -4.06
CA VAL A 75 -15.23 -7.74 -3.52
C VAL A 75 -14.23 -8.70 -4.15
N LEU A 76 -13.48 -9.42 -3.32
CA LEU A 76 -12.64 -10.53 -3.74
C LEU A 76 -13.17 -11.80 -3.11
N VAL A 77 -13.38 -12.84 -3.90
CA VAL A 77 -13.78 -14.18 -3.42
C VAL A 77 -12.76 -15.19 -3.93
N HIS A 78 -12.26 -16.01 -3.02
CA HIS A 78 -11.39 -17.14 -3.33
C HIS A 78 -11.63 -18.28 -2.35
N ALA A 79 -11.85 -19.50 -2.86
CA ALA A 79 -12.03 -20.71 -2.08
C ALA A 79 -13.04 -20.56 -0.93
N GLY A 80 -14.19 -19.93 -1.23
CA GLY A 80 -15.27 -19.69 -0.26
C GLY A 80 -14.99 -18.62 0.80
N ARG A 81 -13.86 -17.91 0.71
CA ARG A 81 -13.54 -16.74 1.55
C ARG A 81 -13.70 -15.46 0.75
N GLY A 82 -14.36 -14.48 1.35
CA GLY A 82 -14.64 -13.19 0.74
C GLY A 82 -14.03 -12.02 1.51
N THR A 83 -13.62 -10.99 0.79
CA THR A 83 -13.26 -9.68 1.33
C THR A 83 -14.04 -8.61 0.58
N LEU A 84 -14.82 -7.81 1.31
CA LEU A 84 -15.38 -6.55 0.82
C LEU A 84 -14.60 -5.43 1.48
N ALA A 85 -14.11 -4.48 0.70
CA ALA A 85 -13.47 -3.29 1.24
C ALA A 85 -13.92 -2.04 0.49
N SER A 86 -14.07 -0.94 1.22
CA SER A 86 -14.05 0.41 0.68
C SER A 86 -12.70 1.03 1.03
N CYS A 87 -11.94 1.41 0.01
CA CYS A 87 -10.67 2.11 0.15
C CYS A 87 -10.94 3.60 -0.04
N ILE A 88 -10.83 4.36 1.05
CA ILE A 88 -11.27 5.74 1.16
C ILE A 88 -10.05 6.64 1.34
N PHE A 89 -9.99 7.73 0.57
CA PHE A 89 -8.88 8.70 0.62
C PHE A 89 -9.32 10.10 1.07
N ARG A 90 -10.64 10.32 1.23
CA ARG A 90 -11.21 11.54 1.81
C ARG A 90 -12.44 11.17 2.62
N ASP A 91 -12.79 12.03 3.57
CA ASP A 91 -13.99 11.86 4.39
C ASP A 91 -13.99 10.58 5.25
N PHE A 92 -12.86 10.34 5.91
CA PHE A 92 -12.59 9.16 6.74
C PHE A 92 -13.63 8.96 7.86
N HIS A 93 -14.16 10.04 8.44
CA HIS A 93 -15.13 9.98 9.55
C HIS A 93 -16.44 9.30 9.18
N HIS A 94 -16.78 9.25 7.88
CA HIS A 94 -18.00 8.62 7.38
C HIS A 94 -17.79 7.21 6.81
N GLU A 95 -16.65 6.55 7.09
CA GLU A 95 -16.31 5.22 6.55
C GLU A 95 -17.44 4.18 6.71
N HIS A 96 -18.16 4.20 7.83
CA HIS A 96 -19.27 3.30 8.10
C HIS A 96 -20.39 3.42 7.07
N GLN A 97 -20.70 4.64 6.64
CA GLN A 97 -21.74 4.92 5.65
C GLN A 97 -21.32 4.43 4.27
N TYR A 98 -20.05 4.64 3.92
CA TYR A 98 -19.48 4.17 2.66
C TYR A 98 -19.45 2.65 2.57
N ILE A 99 -19.08 1.96 3.65
CA ILE A 99 -19.12 0.50 3.72
C ILE A 99 -20.56 -0.01 3.54
N ALA A 100 -21.54 0.60 4.21
CA ALA A 100 -22.95 0.21 4.08
C ALA A 100 -23.43 0.35 2.62
N ARG A 101 -23.15 1.49 1.98
CA ARG A 101 -23.47 1.70 0.56
C ARG A 101 -22.77 0.69 -0.36
N CYS A 102 -21.52 0.34 -0.08
CA CYS A 102 -20.80 -0.69 -0.84
C CYS A 102 -21.47 -2.06 -0.71
N VAL A 103 -21.90 -2.44 0.50
CA VAL A 103 -22.62 -3.70 0.73
C VAL A 103 -23.91 -3.74 -0.09
N ASP A 104 -24.69 -2.66 -0.07
CA ASP A 104 -25.94 -2.59 -0.82
C ASP A 104 -25.69 -2.59 -2.34
N PHE A 105 -24.70 -1.84 -2.81
CA PHE A 105 -24.29 -1.83 -4.20
C PHE A 105 -23.91 -3.23 -4.71
N PHE A 106 -23.03 -3.93 -4.00
CA PHE A 106 -22.59 -5.27 -4.41
C PHE A 106 -23.69 -6.33 -4.22
N ARG A 107 -24.60 -6.19 -3.25
CA ARG A 107 -25.80 -7.04 -3.17
C ARG A 107 -26.67 -6.89 -4.42
N GLN A 108 -26.87 -5.67 -4.89
CA GLN A 108 -27.72 -5.40 -6.06
C GLN A 108 -27.09 -5.86 -7.38
N HIS A 109 -25.76 -5.70 -7.53
CA HIS A 109 -25.11 -5.89 -8.83
C HIS A 109 -24.45 -7.27 -9.02
N ILE A 110 -24.02 -7.92 -7.93
CA ILE A 110 -23.33 -9.22 -7.99
C ILE A 110 -23.94 -10.25 -7.04
N TYR A 111 -25.12 -9.97 -6.47
CA TYR A 111 -25.79 -10.84 -5.51
C TYR A 111 -24.88 -11.24 -4.34
N LEU A 112 -24.15 -10.26 -3.79
CA LEU A 112 -23.21 -10.46 -2.68
C LEU A 112 -23.85 -11.23 -1.51
N ARG A 113 -23.26 -12.39 -1.17
CA ARG A 113 -23.65 -13.22 -0.03
C ARG A 113 -22.50 -13.29 0.97
N MET A 114 -22.71 -12.74 2.17
CA MET A 114 -21.74 -12.74 3.25
C MET A 114 -22.27 -13.54 4.44
N LYS A 115 -21.56 -14.59 4.84
CA LYS A 115 -21.79 -15.41 6.04
C LYS A 115 -20.66 -15.13 7.04
N ASN A 116 -20.93 -15.24 8.34
CA ASN A 116 -19.92 -15.08 9.41
C ASN A 116 -19.03 -13.82 9.28
N LYS A 117 -19.62 -12.70 8.85
CA LYS A 117 -18.86 -11.49 8.53
C LYS A 117 -18.13 -10.93 9.75
N LYS A 118 -16.86 -10.57 9.58
CA LYS A 118 -16.00 -9.93 10.57
C LYS A 118 -15.52 -8.60 10.01
N ARG A 119 -15.68 -7.54 10.78
CA ARG A 119 -15.22 -6.21 10.35
C ARG A 119 -13.69 -6.14 10.43
N PHE A 120 -13.08 -5.44 9.48
CA PHE A 120 -11.67 -5.09 9.53
C PHE A 120 -11.47 -3.63 9.11
N GLY A 121 -10.31 -3.09 9.49
CA GLY A 121 -9.82 -1.79 9.09
C GLY A 121 -8.30 -1.83 8.95
N GLY A 122 -7.77 -1.01 8.08
CA GLY A 122 -6.34 -0.84 7.87
C GLY A 122 -6.05 0.55 7.33
N VAL A 123 -4.84 1.03 7.58
CA VAL A 123 -4.34 2.28 7.03
C VAL A 123 -3.20 1.99 6.07
N GLY A 124 -2.98 2.88 5.12
CA GLY A 124 -1.80 2.85 4.26
C GLY A 124 -1.20 4.23 4.10
N ASN A 125 0.10 4.28 3.82
CA ASN A 125 0.76 5.49 3.35
C ASN A 125 1.52 5.23 2.06
N SER A 126 1.65 6.27 1.25
CA SER A 126 2.55 6.29 0.10
C SER A 126 3.35 7.58 0.12
N ALA A 127 4.66 7.44 -0.09
CA ALA A 127 5.55 8.56 -0.33
C ALA A 127 6.78 8.09 -1.10
N VAL A 128 7.36 9.01 -1.88
CA VAL A 128 8.63 8.77 -2.56
C VAL A 128 9.73 9.51 -1.81
N HIS A 129 10.44 8.80 -0.94
CA HIS A 129 11.52 9.36 -0.11
C HIS A 129 12.82 9.42 -0.86
N ARG A 130 13.55 10.54 -0.95
CA ARG A 130 14.82 10.54 -1.70
C ARG A 130 15.86 9.56 -1.17
N VAL A 131 15.83 9.30 0.13
CA VAL A 131 16.73 8.40 0.84
C VAL A 131 15.88 7.51 1.74
N THR A 132 16.21 6.23 1.83
CA THR A 132 15.48 5.17 2.56
C THR A 132 16.37 4.47 3.59
N HIS A 133 17.38 5.18 4.09
CA HIS A 133 18.26 4.71 5.14
C HIS A 133 18.71 5.87 6.03
N LYS A 134 19.15 5.56 7.24
CA LYS A 134 19.64 6.51 8.24
C LYS A 134 20.75 5.84 9.04
N GLY A 135 22.00 6.23 8.81
CA GLY A 135 23.16 5.48 9.32
C GLY A 135 23.09 4.01 8.89
N ASN A 136 23.09 3.09 9.85
CA ASN A 136 23.00 1.65 9.62
C ASN A 136 21.55 1.11 9.61
N ILE A 137 20.54 1.99 9.67
CA ILE A 137 19.12 1.61 9.60
C ILE A 137 18.66 1.71 8.14
N ILE A 138 18.10 0.64 7.60
CA ILE A 138 17.53 0.56 6.26
C ILE A 138 16.01 0.39 6.36
N TYR A 139 15.25 1.16 5.60
CA TYR A 139 13.79 1.07 5.57
C TYR A 139 13.32 0.20 4.40
N ALA A 140 12.32 -0.64 4.64
CA ALA A 140 11.68 -1.48 3.64
C ALA A 140 10.15 -1.43 3.72
N GLY A 141 9.48 -1.90 2.67
CA GLY A 141 8.03 -1.95 2.55
C GLY A 141 7.34 -0.61 2.72
N GLU A 142 6.17 -0.62 3.36
CA GLU A 142 5.39 0.60 3.59
C GLU A 142 6.12 1.60 4.49
N SER A 143 7.02 1.16 5.36
CA SER A 143 7.87 2.05 6.17
C SER A 143 8.86 2.86 5.30
N ALA A 144 9.27 2.32 4.15
CA ALA A 144 10.03 3.04 3.12
C ALA A 144 9.14 3.79 2.12
N GLY A 145 7.83 3.85 2.34
CA GLY A 145 6.86 4.47 1.45
C GLY A 145 6.49 3.63 0.22
N PHE A 146 6.93 2.37 0.15
CA PHE A 146 6.64 1.48 -0.98
C PHE A 146 5.24 0.87 -0.91
N GLN A 147 4.27 1.71 -1.21
CA GLN A 147 2.88 1.36 -1.45
C GLN A 147 2.46 1.92 -2.82
N ASP A 148 1.65 1.17 -3.56
CA ASP A 148 0.98 1.71 -4.74
C ASP A 148 0.01 2.83 -4.33
N ALA A 149 0.33 4.07 -4.69
CA ALA A 149 -0.48 5.25 -4.37
C ALA A 149 -1.85 5.25 -5.06
N LEU A 150 -2.00 4.57 -6.20
CA LEU A 150 -3.26 4.52 -6.95
C LEU A 150 -4.26 3.56 -6.31
N PHE A 151 -3.89 2.28 -6.17
CA PHE A 151 -4.77 1.20 -5.70
C PHE A 151 -4.21 0.40 -4.51
N GLY A 152 -3.30 0.96 -3.73
CA GLY A 152 -2.96 0.45 -2.39
C GLY A 152 -2.36 -0.95 -2.34
N PHE A 153 -1.83 -1.49 -3.45
CA PHE A 153 -1.19 -2.81 -3.47
C PHE A 153 0.30 -2.73 -3.11
N GLY A 154 0.67 -3.25 -1.92
CA GLY A 154 2.02 -3.15 -1.35
C GLY A 154 2.82 -4.44 -1.23
N MET A 155 2.17 -5.59 -1.03
CA MET A 155 2.84 -6.83 -0.58
C MET A 155 4.06 -7.21 -1.43
N ARG A 156 3.94 -7.11 -2.76
CA ARG A 156 5.06 -7.37 -3.68
C ARG A 156 6.24 -6.44 -3.40
N TRP A 157 5.99 -5.16 -3.20
CA TRP A 157 7.02 -4.17 -2.96
C TRP A 157 7.65 -4.33 -1.59
N ALA A 158 6.87 -4.70 -0.57
CA ALA A 158 7.37 -5.05 0.75
C ALA A 158 8.34 -6.24 0.70
N MET A 159 7.96 -7.34 0.03
CA MET A 159 8.84 -8.50 -0.12
C MET A 159 10.12 -8.16 -0.91
N LEU A 160 10.00 -7.44 -2.03
CA LEU A 160 11.16 -7.08 -2.86
C LEU A 160 12.12 -6.13 -2.14
N SER A 161 11.60 -5.08 -1.49
CA SER A 161 12.44 -4.13 -0.76
C SER A 161 13.04 -4.77 0.50
N GLY A 162 12.32 -5.65 1.20
CA GLY A 162 12.84 -6.38 2.35
C GLY A 162 14.03 -7.28 1.99
N ALA A 163 13.91 -8.04 0.90
CA ALA A 163 15.01 -8.87 0.40
C ALA A 163 16.24 -8.03 0.00
N GLN A 164 16.02 -6.92 -0.72
CA GLN A 164 17.11 -6.01 -1.13
C GLN A 164 17.74 -5.29 0.07
N ALA A 165 16.96 -4.95 1.10
CA ALA A 165 17.46 -4.35 2.32
C ALA A 165 18.35 -5.33 3.10
N ALA A 166 17.96 -6.62 3.17
CA ALA A 166 18.78 -7.67 3.78
C ALA A 166 20.13 -7.83 3.05
N GLU A 167 20.11 -7.92 1.72
CA GLU A 167 21.33 -7.99 0.90
C GLU A 167 22.24 -6.78 1.12
N ALA A 168 21.65 -5.58 1.19
CA ALA A 168 22.40 -4.35 1.42
C ALA A 168 22.99 -4.27 2.82
N LEU A 169 22.27 -4.73 3.84
CA LEU A 169 22.76 -4.76 5.21
C LEU A 169 23.95 -5.73 5.35
N MET A 170 23.81 -6.95 4.82
CA MET A 170 24.86 -7.97 4.85
C MET A 170 26.15 -7.51 4.15
N ASN A 171 26.01 -6.85 3.00
CA ASN A 171 27.14 -6.38 2.20
C ASN A 171 27.61 -4.97 2.56
N LYS A 172 27.04 -4.33 3.59
CA LYS A 172 27.29 -2.92 3.95
C LYS A 172 27.17 -1.96 2.75
N ASN A 173 26.18 -2.20 1.89
CA ASN A 173 26.03 -1.56 0.59
C ASN A 173 24.69 -0.82 0.45
N THR A 174 24.46 0.17 1.32
CA THR A 174 23.27 1.04 1.27
C THR A 174 23.16 1.81 -0.04
N ALA A 175 24.28 2.22 -0.64
CA ALA A 175 24.29 2.87 -1.95
C ALA A 175 23.78 1.92 -3.07
N GLY A 176 24.08 0.62 -2.98
CA GLY A 176 23.54 -0.40 -3.87
C GLY A 176 22.04 -0.58 -3.74
N TYR A 177 21.53 -0.54 -2.49
CA TYR A 177 20.10 -0.55 -2.21
C TYR A 177 19.39 0.62 -2.89
N GLU A 178 19.86 1.86 -2.67
CA GLU A 178 19.27 3.06 -3.28
C GLU A 178 19.22 2.98 -4.80
N ARG A 179 20.31 2.52 -5.45
CA ARG A 179 20.35 2.32 -6.90
C ARG A 179 19.33 1.28 -7.39
N SER A 180 19.13 0.20 -6.62
CA SER A 180 18.13 -0.83 -6.95
C SER A 180 16.71 -0.26 -6.86
N LEU A 181 16.44 0.52 -5.80
CA LEU A 181 15.17 1.20 -5.62
C LEU A 181 14.88 2.19 -6.75
N ASP A 182 15.87 3.01 -7.14
CA ASP A 182 15.79 3.97 -8.25
C ASP A 182 15.47 3.31 -9.58
N ARG A 183 16.03 2.12 -9.83
CA ARG A 183 15.84 1.42 -11.10
C ARG A 183 14.39 0.99 -11.31
N ARG A 184 13.67 0.65 -10.25
CA ARG A 184 12.36 -0.03 -10.34
C ARG A 184 11.31 0.53 -9.40
N LEU A 185 11.52 0.47 -8.09
CA LEU A 185 10.49 0.75 -7.09
C LEU A 185 10.11 2.23 -7.09
N ARG A 186 11.10 3.13 -7.16
CA ARG A 186 10.87 4.58 -7.17
C ARG A 186 10.20 5.05 -8.45
N LYS A 187 10.60 4.51 -9.61
CA LYS A 187 9.93 4.80 -10.89
C LYS A 187 8.48 4.36 -10.90
N PHE A 188 8.20 3.17 -10.35
CA PHE A 188 6.83 2.69 -10.17
C PHE A 188 6.05 3.62 -9.23
N ALA A 189 6.61 3.95 -8.06
CA ALA A 189 5.97 4.82 -7.08
C ALA A 189 5.66 6.21 -7.65
N GLN A 190 6.59 6.83 -8.39
CA GLN A 190 6.36 8.09 -9.10
C GLN A 190 5.23 7.98 -10.12
N THR A 191 5.21 6.91 -10.92
CA THR A 191 4.13 6.66 -11.90
C THR A 191 2.78 6.54 -11.20
N SER A 192 2.75 5.76 -10.12
CA SER A 192 1.55 5.56 -9.31
C SER A 192 1.05 6.87 -8.68
N GLU A 193 1.94 7.70 -8.12
CA GLU A 193 1.60 9.02 -7.55
C GLU A 193 1.06 9.98 -8.61
N VAL A 194 1.62 9.99 -9.83
CA VAL A 194 1.08 10.78 -10.95
C VAL A 194 -0.31 10.26 -11.35
N ASN A 195 -0.47 8.95 -11.50
CA ASN A 195 -1.78 8.36 -11.82
C ASN A 195 -2.81 8.68 -10.76
N ARG A 196 -2.43 8.59 -9.48
CA ARG A 196 -3.25 8.95 -8.34
C ARG A 196 -3.69 10.41 -8.39
N TRP A 197 -2.78 11.33 -8.71
CA TRP A 197 -3.07 12.74 -8.86
C TRP A 197 -4.14 13.01 -9.93
N PHE A 198 -4.12 12.30 -11.06
CA PHE A 198 -5.17 12.37 -12.07
C PHE A 198 -6.45 11.70 -11.59
N TYR A 199 -6.35 10.50 -11.03
CA TYR A 199 -7.48 9.69 -10.58
C TYR A 199 -8.39 10.43 -9.60
N GLN A 200 -7.83 11.12 -8.61
CA GLN A 200 -8.62 11.87 -7.62
C GLN A 200 -9.36 13.08 -8.22
N ARG A 201 -8.99 13.52 -9.43
CA ARG A 201 -9.61 14.65 -10.13
C ARG A 201 -10.66 14.23 -11.16
N LEU A 202 -10.73 12.94 -11.51
CA LEU A 202 -11.69 12.44 -12.49
C LEU A 202 -13.15 12.59 -12.01
N GLY A 203 -13.42 12.22 -10.76
CA GLY A 203 -14.79 12.10 -10.25
C GLY A 203 -15.61 11.06 -11.00
N ASN A 204 -16.89 10.92 -10.63
CA ASN A 204 -17.78 9.87 -11.16
C ASN A 204 -17.87 9.85 -12.70
N ASP A 205 -17.95 11.02 -13.33
CA ASP A 205 -18.03 11.10 -14.80
C ASP A 205 -16.71 10.72 -15.48
N GLY A 206 -15.58 11.12 -14.89
CA GLY A 206 -14.26 10.72 -15.38
C GLY A 206 -14.02 9.21 -15.21
N TYR A 207 -14.43 8.63 -14.08
CA TYR A 207 -14.38 7.18 -13.85
C TYR A 207 -15.21 6.43 -14.88
N ARG A 208 -16.47 6.84 -15.09
CA ARG A 208 -17.36 6.26 -16.11
C ARG A 208 -16.74 6.34 -17.51
N THR A 209 -16.15 7.48 -17.86
CA THR A 209 -15.52 7.67 -19.17
C THR A 209 -14.28 6.79 -19.34
N ALA A 210 -13.45 6.66 -18.31
CA ALA A 210 -12.29 5.76 -18.32
C ALA A 210 -12.72 4.30 -18.50
N LEU A 211 -13.74 3.85 -17.76
CA LEU A 211 -14.29 2.50 -17.88
C LEU A 211 -14.95 2.24 -19.24
N ARG A 212 -15.64 3.21 -19.84
CA ARG A 212 -16.19 3.06 -21.21
C ARG A 212 -15.10 2.88 -22.27
N ARG A 213 -13.91 3.44 -22.06
CA ARG A 213 -12.76 3.24 -22.96
C ARG A 213 -12.10 1.87 -22.77
N TYR A 214 -12.37 1.20 -21.65
CA TYR A 214 -11.94 -0.17 -21.44
C TYR A 214 -12.83 -1.12 -22.27
N LYS A 215 -12.32 -1.56 -23.42
CA LYS A 215 -13.04 -2.40 -24.39
C LYS A 215 -13.17 -3.89 -23.98
N GLY A 216 -13.27 -4.20 -22.69
CA GLY A 216 -13.52 -5.58 -22.22
C GLY A 216 -12.42 -6.60 -22.51
N GLY A 217 -11.15 -6.18 -22.60
CA GLY A 217 -10.00 -7.06 -22.84
C GLY A 217 -9.37 -7.65 -21.56
N GLU A 218 -8.10 -8.03 -21.62
CA GLU A 218 -7.36 -8.48 -20.44
C GLU A 218 -7.07 -7.28 -19.50
N ALA A 219 -7.74 -7.24 -18.35
CA ALA A 219 -7.60 -6.17 -17.36
C ALA A 219 -6.14 -5.93 -16.95
N ARG A 220 -5.36 -7.01 -16.83
CA ARG A 220 -3.94 -6.97 -16.51
C ARG A 220 -3.13 -6.19 -17.54
N ALA A 221 -3.34 -6.43 -18.84
CA ALA A 221 -2.64 -5.71 -19.91
C ALA A 221 -3.04 -4.22 -19.97
N TRP A 222 -4.28 -3.89 -19.61
CA TRP A 222 -4.71 -2.50 -19.47
C TRP A 222 -4.03 -1.81 -18.28
N MET A 223 -4.02 -2.45 -17.11
CA MET A 223 -3.34 -1.94 -15.92
C MET A 223 -1.83 -1.79 -16.14
N GLN A 224 -1.18 -2.76 -16.80
CA GLN A 224 0.24 -2.67 -17.14
C GLN A 224 0.58 -1.43 -17.96
N ARG A 225 -0.30 -1.01 -18.87
CA ARG A 225 -0.13 0.23 -19.65
C ARG A 225 -0.23 1.46 -18.76
N ILE A 226 -1.19 1.49 -17.84
CA ILE A 226 -1.36 2.60 -16.87
C ILE A 226 -0.13 2.74 -15.97
N TYR A 227 0.48 1.63 -15.55
CA TYR A 227 1.66 1.63 -14.69
C TYR A 227 3.00 1.69 -15.42
N ARG A 228 3.01 1.75 -16.76
CA ARG A 228 4.26 1.80 -17.52
C ARG A 228 4.94 3.16 -17.29
N PRO A 229 6.16 3.21 -16.73
CA PRO A 229 6.86 4.48 -16.56
C PRO A 229 7.19 5.08 -17.93
N HIS A 230 6.89 6.36 -18.10
CA HIS A 230 7.27 7.13 -19.27
C HIS A 230 8.43 8.07 -18.92
N TRP A 231 9.16 8.53 -19.94
CA TRP A 231 10.29 9.45 -19.74
C TRP A 231 9.87 10.80 -19.11
N TRP A 232 8.62 11.22 -19.33
CA TRP A 232 8.04 12.43 -18.73
C TRP A 232 7.46 12.20 -17.33
N THR A 233 7.34 10.95 -16.86
CA THR A 233 6.76 10.65 -15.54
C THR A 233 7.49 11.35 -14.39
N PRO A 234 8.85 11.40 -14.34
CA PRO A 234 9.55 12.15 -13.31
C PRO A 234 9.21 13.66 -13.33
N VAL A 235 9.07 14.24 -14.52
CA VAL A 235 8.72 15.66 -14.68
C VAL A 235 7.32 15.92 -14.12
N LEU A 236 6.32 15.12 -14.53
CA LEU A 236 4.96 15.24 -13.99
C LEU A 236 4.90 14.97 -12.49
N TYR A 237 5.70 14.03 -11.99
CA TYR A 237 5.80 13.76 -10.57
C TYR A 237 6.26 15.01 -9.80
N HIS A 238 7.36 15.64 -10.24
CA HIS A 238 7.90 16.84 -9.58
C HIS A 238 6.97 18.06 -9.71
N LEU A 239 6.28 18.22 -10.83
CA LEU A 239 5.36 19.36 -11.04
C LEU A 239 4.03 19.21 -10.30
N LEU A 240 3.46 18.00 -10.28
CA LEU A 240 2.07 17.77 -9.91
C LEU A 240 1.91 17.04 -8.56
N ALA A 241 2.63 15.92 -8.38
CA ALA A 241 2.33 14.95 -7.32
C ALA A 241 3.23 15.10 -6.08
N GLN A 242 4.49 15.48 -6.26
CA GLN A 242 5.43 15.66 -5.13
C GLN A 242 4.93 16.72 -4.15
N LYS A 243 4.37 17.82 -4.65
CA LYS A 243 3.90 18.94 -3.82
C LYS A 243 2.79 18.54 -2.84
N SER A 244 1.99 17.54 -3.18
CA SER A 244 0.90 17.06 -2.33
C SER A 244 1.34 16.09 -1.22
N LYS A 245 2.61 15.66 -1.20
CA LYS A 245 3.09 14.62 -0.29
C LYS A 245 4.30 15.09 0.51
N LYS A 246 4.10 15.26 1.83
CA LYS A 246 5.20 15.43 2.78
C LYS A 246 5.95 14.11 2.92
N GLN A 247 7.26 14.14 2.70
CA GLN A 247 8.14 13.07 3.15
C GLN A 247 7.93 12.90 4.65
N PHE A 248 7.76 11.66 5.07
CA PHE A 248 7.48 11.35 6.46
C PHE A 248 8.63 10.62 7.14
N LEU A 249 9.73 10.30 6.44
CA LEU A 249 10.95 9.79 7.05
C LEU A 249 11.87 10.98 7.34
N PRO A 250 11.97 11.45 8.60
CA PRO A 250 12.91 12.50 8.95
C PRO A 250 14.29 11.83 9.10
N ILE A 251 15.22 12.22 8.24
CA ILE A 251 16.59 11.69 8.26
C ILE A 251 17.44 12.71 8.99
N HIS A 252 17.74 12.43 10.25
CA HIS A 252 18.70 13.18 11.04
C HIS A 252 19.96 12.36 11.22
N GLU A 253 21.10 13.02 11.10
CA GLU A 253 22.40 12.42 11.37
C GLU A 253 22.50 11.99 12.84
N GLY A 254 23.08 10.82 13.11
CA GLY A 254 23.24 10.28 14.47
C GLY A 254 21.96 9.78 15.17
N CYS A 255 20.78 9.91 14.56
CA CYS A 255 19.56 9.37 15.12
C CYS A 255 19.53 7.83 14.99
N ASP A 256 18.90 7.12 15.91
CA ASP A 256 18.73 5.66 15.88
C ASP A 256 17.25 5.25 15.97
N CYS A 257 16.34 6.21 16.09
CA CYS A 257 14.90 5.94 16.12
C CYS A 257 14.44 5.24 14.84
N THR A 258 13.65 4.18 15.00
CA THR A 258 12.98 3.51 13.87
C THR A 258 11.98 4.46 13.22
N TRP A 259 11.35 5.33 14.03
CA TRP A 259 10.54 6.45 13.59
C TRP A 259 10.93 7.72 14.35
N CYS A 260 11.43 8.74 13.67
CA CYS A 260 11.93 9.94 14.33
C CYS A 260 10.78 10.78 14.92
N LYS A 261 10.80 10.94 16.25
CA LYS A 261 9.99 11.91 17.01
C LYS A 261 10.85 12.97 17.71
N CYS A 262 12.16 13.03 17.41
CA CYS A 262 13.12 13.86 18.13
C CYS A 262 12.83 15.36 18.03
N GLU A 263 12.13 15.83 17.00
CA GLU A 263 11.66 17.22 16.89
C GLU A 263 10.60 17.59 17.95
N GLY A 264 9.98 16.61 18.62
CA GLY A 264 9.06 16.85 19.74
C GLY A 264 9.74 17.05 21.11
N HIS A 265 11.07 16.89 21.17
CA HIS A 265 11.88 17.12 22.38
C HIS A 265 12.78 18.38 22.28
N LEU A 266 12.66 19.13 21.18
CA LEU A 266 13.27 20.45 21.01
C LEU A 266 12.18 21.52 21.16
N VAL A 267 11.58 21.59 22.35
CA VAL A 267 10.82 22.75 22.84
C VAL A 267 11.24 22.98 24.28
#